data_AF-A0AAW0ER73-F1
#
_entry.id   AF-A0AAW0ER73-F1
#
_cell.length_a   1.000
_cell.length_b   1.000
_cell.length_c   1.000
_cell.angle_alpha   90.00
_cell.angle_beta   90.00
_cell.angle_gamma   90.00
#
_symmetry.space_group_name_H-M   'P 1'
#
loop_
_entity.id
_entity.type
_entity.pdbx_description
1 polymer ?
#
loop_
_entity_poly.entity_id
_entity_poly.type
_entity_poly.pdbx_seq_one_letter_code
_entity_poly.pdbx_strand_id
1 'polypeptide(L)'
;MPVWVCPECEYENEAEDAACAACEADCPATTGAAANANDADDDAYAHIHVGVIVECEDAPNTKLKRLKVHVGQGEPIPVVTAATNVKQGDHVVVACVGAEVKGETVSKTTVKGFPSQGMLCDAGMLGWVGGGAGAAVTLPDTFTAGARPPSSRPRGNAA
;
A
#
# COMPACT_ATOMS: atom_id res chain seq x y z
N MET A 1 34.04 -9.74 -20.02
CA MET A 1 33.26 -9.57 -18.77
C MET A 1 32.43 -8.33 -18.97
N PRO A 2 31.13 -8.31 -18.65
CA PRO A 2 30.32 -7.13 -18.88
C PRO A 2 30.85 -5.98 -18.00
N VAL A 3 31.00 -4.81 -18.62
CA VAL A 3 31.46 -3.54 -18.05
C VAL A 3 30.37 -2.54 -18.40
N TRP A 4 29.97 -1.70 -17.46
CA TRP A 4 29.02 -0.61 -17.73
C TRP A 4 29.72 0.73 -17.66
N VAL A 5 29.33 1.65 -18.53
CA VAL A 5 29.91 3.00 -18.62
C VAL A 5 28.97 3.98 -17.93
N CYS A 6 29.51 4.76 -17.00
CA CYS A 6 28.73 5.76 -16.29
C CYS A 6 28.25 6.87 -17.24
N PRO A 7 26.94 7.19 -17.29
CA PRO A 7 26.42 8.24 -18.18
C PRO A 7 26.82 9.66 -17.73
N GLU A 8 27.21 9.83 -16.47
CA GLU A 8 27.54 11.15 -15.89
C GLU A 8 29.01 11.53 -16.07
N CYS A 9 29.92 10.55 -15.96
CA CYS A 9 31.36 10.79 -15.93
C CYS A 9 32.16 9.92 -16.92
N GLU A 10 31.48 9.09 -17.71
CA GLU A 10 32.07 8.21 -18.72
C GLU A 10 33.07 7.18 -18.16
N TYR A 11 33.09 6.99 -16.84
CA TYR A 11 33.97 6.01 -16.19
C TYR A 11 33.48 4.58 -16.44
N GLU A 12 34.43 3.67 -16.68
CA GLU A 12 34.19 2.23 -16.89
C GLU A 12 34.14 1.50 -15.54
N ASN A 13 33.00 0.89 -15.23
CA ASN A 13 32.75 0.20 -13.95
C ASN A 13 32.55 -1.31 -14.15
N GLU A 14 32.77 -2.10 -13.10
CA GLU A 14 32.54 -3.54 -13.15
C GLU A 14 31.03 -3.85 -13.11
N ALA A 15 30.58 -4.96 -13.72
CA ALA A 15 29.16 -5.31 -13.74
C ALA A 15 28.56 -5.57 -12.34
N GLU A 16 29.39 -5.80 -11.32
CA GLU A 16 28.97 -5.94 -9.92
C GLU A 16 28.85 -4.61 -9.18
N ASP A 17 29.41 -3.53 -9.72
CA ASP A 17 29.31 -2.20 -9.11
C ASP A 17 27.90 -1.63 -9.30
N ALA A 18 27.21 -1.42 -8.18
CA ALA A 18 25.89 -0.78 -8.15
C ALA A 18 25.96 0.75 -8.34
N ALA A 19 27.14 1.35 -8.14
CA ALA A 19 27.38 2.78 -8.29
C ALA A 19 28.74 3.02 -8.95
N CYS A 20 28.89 4.19 -9.56
CA CYS A 20 30.11 4.55 -10.24
C CYS A 20 31.25 4.77 -9.25
N ALA A 21 32.37 4.09 -9.43
CA ALA A 21 33.54 4.22 -8.56
C ALA A 21 34.17 5.63 -8.58
N ALA A 22 33.91 6.42 -9.63
CA ALA A 22 34.50 7.75 -9.80
C ALA A 22 33.60 8.90 -9.32
N CYS A 23 32.28 8.78 -9.46
CA CYS A 23 31.35 9.87 -9.16
C CYS A 23 30.16 9.47 -8.28
N GLU A 24 30.13 8.23 -7.78
CA GLU A 24 29.07 7.68 -6.92
C GLU A 24 27.67 7.66 -7.56
N ALA A 25 27.55 7.92 -8.87
CA ALA A 25 26.28 7.86 -9.59
C ALA A 25 25.79 6.41 -9.74
N ASP A 26 24.48 6.19 -9.59
CA ASP A 26 23.87 4.86 -9.67
C ASP A 26 24.03 4.21 -11.06
N CYS A 27 24.19 2.89 -11.10
CA CYS A 27 24.35 2.15 -12.34
C CYS A 27 23.04 2.09 -13.15
N PRO A 28 23.02 2.56 -14.42
CA PRO A 28 21.81 2.61 -15.24
C PRO A 28 21.21 1.22 -15.56
N ALA A 29 22.01 0.15 -15.44
CA ALA A 29 21.54 -1.22 -15.65
C ALA A 29 20.75 -1.76 -14.43
N THR A 30 20.90 -1.18 -13.25
CA THR A 30 20.09 -1.51 -12.06
C THR A 30 18.77 -0.73 -12.06
N THR A 31 18.69 0.33 -12.86
CA THR A 31 17.55 1.25 -12.89
C THR A 31 16.42 0.70 -13.76
N GLY A 32 15.90 -0.46 -13.33
CA GLY A 32 14.91 -1.25 -14.05
C GLY A 32 13.83 -1.86 -13.16
N ALA A 33 13.51 -1.25 -12.02
CA ALA A 33 12.22 -1.46 -11.36
C ALA A 33 11.82 -0.21 -10.57
N ALA A 34 10.91 0.57 -11.14
CA ALA A 34 9.95 1.32 -10.34
C ALA A 34 9.02 0.33 -9.63
N ALA A 35 9.53 -0.31 -8.57
CA ALA A 35 8.73 -0.86 -7.50
C ALA A 35 9.19 -0.13 -6.25
N ASN A 36 8.30 0.67 -5.69
CA ASN A 36 8.50 1.40 -4.44
C ASN A 36 9.18 0.48 -3.41
N ALA A 37 10.20 1.04 -2.77
CA ALA A 37 10.94 0.45 -1.66
C ALA A 37 10.07 -0.44 -0.78
N ASN A 38 10.55 -1.64 -0.50
CA ASN A 38 10.59 -2.20 0.85
C ASN A 38 11.70 -3.25 0.87
N ASP A 39 12.92 -2.73 1.04
CA ASP A 39 14.04 -3.48 1.60
C ASP A 39 13.70 -3.87 3.06
N ALA A 40 14.13 -5.08 3.45
CA ALA A 40 14.11 -5.67 4.78
C ALA A 40 12.77 -6.20 5.35
N ASP A 41 12.63 -7.54 5.31
CA ASP A 41 12.44 -8.44 6.46
C ASP A 41 11.80 -7.82 7.74
N ASP A 42 10.64 -8.34 8.15
CA ASP A 42 9.99 -8.09 9.46
C ASP A 42 9.24 -6.76 9.67
N ASP A 43 8.56 -6.23 8.65
CA ASP A 43 7.63 -5.11 8.86
C ASP A 43 6.18 -5.60 8.84
N ALA A 44 5.49 -5.53 9.98
CA ALA A 44 4.07 -5.88 10.13
C ALA A 44 3.12 -5.08 9.21
N TYR A 45 3.63 -4.09 8.47
CA TYR A 45 2.92 -3.29 7.48
C TYR A 45 3.40 -3.51 6.05
N ALA A 46 4.16 -4.58 5.78
CA ALA A 46 4.58 -4.94 4.43
C ALA A 46 3.35 -5.05 3.50
N HIS A 47 3.38 -4.33 2.37
CA HIS A 47 2.28 -4.21 1.39
C HIS A 47 0.98 -3.60 1.93
N ILE A 48 1.01 -2.91 3.08
CA ILE A 48 -0.11 -2.13 3.59
C ILE A 48 0.13 -0.66 3.28
N HIS A 49 -0.82 -0.03 2.59
CA HIS A 49 -0.72 1.36 2.14
C HIS A 49 -1.96 2.16 2.52
N VAL A 50 -1.79 3.48 2.64
CA VAL A 50 -2.92 4.40 2.71
C VAL A 50 -3.58 4.46 1.34
N GLY A 51 -4.89 4.26 1.28
CA GLY A 51 -5.70 4.37 0.08
C GLY A 51 -6.79 5.43 0.24
N VAL A 52 -7.20 6.04 -0.86
CA VAL A 52 -8.31 7.00 -0.88
C VAL A 52 -9.48 6.39 -1.62
N ILE A 53 -10.66 6.38 -1.02
CA ILE A 53 -11.87 5.84 -1.64
C ILE A 53 -12.33 6.80 -2.73
N VAL A 54 -12.17 6.41 -4.00
CA VAL A 54 -12.63 7.24 -5.13
C VAL A 54 -14.08 6.97 -5.48
N GLU A 55 -14.60 5.78 -5.18
CA GLU A 55 -15.98 5.38 -5.46
C GLU A 55 -16.48 4.41 -4.39
N CYS A 56 -17.75 4.52 -4.01
CA CYS A 56 -18.38 3.67 -3.00
C CYS A 56 -19.79 3.28 -3.44
N GLU A 57 -20.01 1.99 -3.68
CA GLU A 57 -21.30 1.42 -4.08
C GLU A 57 -21.73 0.30 -3.13
N ASP A 58 -23.02 0.16 -2.86
CA ASP A 58 -23.55 -0.98 -2.14
C ASP A 58 -23.64 -2.21 -3.05
N ALA A 59 -23.29 -3.40 -2.52
CA ALA A 59 -23.46 -4.64 -3.27
C ALA A 59 -24.89 -5.18 -3.10
N PRO A 60 -25.64 -5.41 -4.20
CA PRO A 60 -27.01 -5.90 -4.13
C PRO A 60 -27.05 -7.28 -3.43
N ASN A 61 -28.07 -7.50 -2.60
CA ASN A 61 -28.29 -8.74 -1.85
C ASN A 61 -27.20 -9.11 -0.83
N THR A 62 -26.35 -8.18 -0.40
CA THR A 62 -25.36 -8.42 0.66
C THR A 62 -25.20 -7.20 1.58
N LYS A 63 -24.59 -7.40 2.75
CA LYS A 63 -24.17 -6.30 3.65
C LYS A 63 -22.78 -5.75 3.30
N LEU A 64 -22.28 -6.03 2.10
CA LEU A 64 -20.96 -5.63 1.64
C LEU A 64 -21.07 -4.37 0.77
N LYS A 65 -20.04 -3.56 0.80
CA LYS A 65 -19.83 -2.40 -0.06
C LYS A 65 -18.68 -2.68 -1.01
N ARG A 66 -18.84 -2.24 -2.25
CA ARG A 66 -17.85 -2.27 -3.32
C ARG A 66 -17.25 -0.88 -3.37
N LEU A 67 -15.97 -0.80 -3.09
CA LEU A 67 -15.22 0.43 -3.11
C LEU A 67 -14.19 0.38 -4.21
N LYS A 68 -13.91 1.52 -4.84
CA LYS A 68 -12.68 1.71 -5.59
C LYS A 68 -11.73 2.51 -4.74
N VAL A 69 -10.56 1.95 -4.45
CA VAL A 69 -9.57 2.57 -3.57
C VAL A 69 -8.30 2.87 -4.37
N HIS A 70 -7.90 4.13 -4.37
CA HIS A 70 -6.67 4.59 -4.99
C HIS A 70 -5.54 4.50 -3.97
N VAL A 71 -4.58 3.59 -4.19
CA VAL A 71 -3.44 3.33 -3.29
C VAL A 71 -2.14 4.02 -3.74
N GLY A 72 -2.22 5.03 -4.61
CA GLY A 72 -1.05 5.79 -5.08
C GLY A 72 -0.20 5.06 -6.13
N GLN A 73 -0.28 3.72 -6.19
CA GLN A 73 0.37 2.89 -7.20
C GLN A 73 -0.50 2.70 -8.45
N GLY A 74 -0.76 3.79 -9.19
CA GLY A 74 -1.48 3.72 -10.47
C GLY A 74 -3.00 3.73 -10.33
N GLU A 75 -3.69 2.80 -10.98
CA GLU A 75 -5.14 2.83 -11.13
C GLU A 75 -5.88 2.33 -9.87
N PRO A 76 -7.04 2.92 -9.49
CA PRO A 76 -7.79 2.49 -8.31
C PRO A 76 -8.23 1.03 -8.40
N ILE A 77 -7.98 0.30 -7.32
CA ILE A 77 -8.30 -1.13 -7.22
C ILE A 77 -9.69 -1.35 -6.63
N PRO A 78 -10.43 -2.38 -7.09
CA PRO A 78 -11.70 -2.75 -6.49
C PRO A 78 -11.45 -3.46 -5.15
N VAL A 79 -12.12 -3.01 -4.09
CA VAL A 79 -12.04 -3.55 -2.74
C VAL A 79 -13.44 -3.75 -2.21
N VAL A 80 -13.72 -4.94 -1.67
CA VAL A 80 -15.00 -5.25 -1.05
C VAL A 80 -14.83 -5.19 0.47
N THR A 81 -15.73 -4.51 1.15
CA THR A 81 -15.69 -4.41 2.62
C THR A 81 -17.07 -4.57 3.25
N ALA A 82 -17.10 -5.07 4.48
CA ALA A 82 -18.28 -5.08 5.32
C ALA A 82 -18.39 -3.82 6.21
N ALA A 83 -17.36 -2.97 6.22
CA ALA A 83 -17.33 -1.75 7.02
C ALA A 83 -18.42 -0.78 6.55
N THR A 84 -19.22 -0.27 7.49
CA THR A 84 -20.30 0.70 7.21
C THR A 84 -19.86 2.15 7.40
N ASN A 85 -18.68 2.37 7.99
CA ASN A 85 -18.15 3.69 8.36
C ASN A 85 -17.28 4.34 7.27
N VAL A 86 -17.29 3.80 6.06
CA VAL A 86 -16.50 4.25 4.92
C VAL A 86 -17.37 5.04 3.95
N LYS A 87 -16.84 6.14 3.42
CA LYS A 87 -17.47 6.94 2.36
C LYS A 87 -16.46 7.32 1.29
N GLN A 88 -16.98 7.75 0.13
CA GLN A 88 -16.16 8.35 -0.92
C GLN A 88 -15.38 9.55 -0.37
N GLY A 89 -14.10 9.63 -0.71
CA GLY A 89 -13.16 10.64 -0.26
C GLY A 89 -12.45 10.32 1.06
N ASP A 90 -12.83 9.25 1.77
CA ASP A 90 -12.11 8.88 2.99
C ASP A 90 -10.73 8.28 2.67
N HIS A 91 -9.77 8.65 3.50
CA HIS A 91 -8.45 8.05 3.53
C HIS A 91 -8.51 6.85 4.45
N VAL A 92 -8.15 5.69 3.95
CA VAL A 92 -8.29 4.40 4.62
C VAL A 92 -7.02 3.61 4.50
N VAL A 93 -6.84 2.61 5.36
CA VAL A 93 -5.69 1.71 5.26
C VAL A 93 -6.10 0.46 4.48
N VAL A 94 -5.45 0.23 3.35
CA VAL A 94 -5.66 -0.94 2.49
C VAL A 94 -4.43 -1.85 2.55
N ALA A 95 -4.67 -3.10 2.89
CA ALA A 95 -3.73 -4.18 2.69
C ALA A 95 -3.84 -4.65 1.23
N CYS A 96 -2.78 -4.42 0.45
CA CYS A 96 -2.67 -4.88 -0.93
C CYS A 96 -2.37 -6.39 -0.97
N VAL A 97 -2.41 -6.94 -2.18
CA VAL A 97 -2.07 -8.36 -2.41
C VAL A 97 -0.63 -8.62 -1.98
N GLY A 98 -0.42 -9.64 -1.16
CA GLY A 98 0.86 -9.96 -0.54
C GLY A 98 1.03 -9.39 0.87
N ALA A 99 0.11 -8.53 1.34
CA ALA A 99 0.14 -8.04 2.71
C ALA A 99 -0.23 -9.14 3.70
N GLU A 100 0.49 -9.21 4.82
CA GLU A 100 0.17 -10.11 5.92
C GLU A 100 -0.59 -9.36 7.01
N VAL A 101 -1.82 -9.79 7.28
CA VAL A 101 -2.67 -9.18 8.30
C VAL A 101 -3.05 -10.25 9.31
N LYS A 102 -2.58 -10.14 10.56
CA LYS A 102 -2.82 -11.13 11.63
C LYS A 102 -2.41 -12.56 11.26
N GLY A 103 -1.37 -12.72 10.43
CA GLY A 103 -0.91 -14.03 9.95
C GLY A 103 -1.70 -14.60 8.77
N GLU A 104 -2.61 -13.81 8.16
CA GLU A 104 -3.29 -14.15 6.91
C GLU A 104 -2.76 -13.28 5.76
N THR A 105 -2.34 -13.92 4.67
CA THR A 105 -1.88 -13.19 3.47
C THR A 105 -3.05 -12.77 2.59
N VAL A 106 -3.16 -11.47 2.31
CA VAL A 106 -4.17 -10.91 1.42
C VAL A 106 -3.87 -11.32 -0.02
N SER A 107 -4.84 -11.97 -0.66
CA SER A 107 -4.75 -12.43 -2.05
C SER A 107 -5.87 -11.83 -2.91
N LYS A 108 -5.65 -11.72 -4.22
CA LYS A 108 -6.73 -11.35 -5.16
C LYS A 108 -7.81 -12.40 -5.10
N THR A 109 -9.01 -12.04 -4.64
CA THR A 109 -10.12 -12.98 -4.49
C THR A 109 -11.43 -12.35 -4.91
N THR A 110 -12.39 -13.20 -5.26
CA THR A 110 -13.72 -12.76 -5.64
C THR A 110 -14.67 -13.01 -4.48
N VAL A 111 -15.06 -11.95 -3.79
CA VAL A 111 -15.97 -12.02 -2.64
C VAL A 111 -17.40 -11.91 -3.15
N LYS A 112 -18.18 -13.00 -3.05
CA LYS A 112 -19.60 -13.06 -3.45
C LYS A 112 -19.88 -12.57 -4.88
N GLY A 113 -18.98 -12.87 -5.81
CA GLY A 113 -19.10 -12.47 -7.22
C GLY A 113 -18.48 -11.11 -7.56
N PHE A 114 -17.90 -10.40 -6.58
CA PHE A 114 -17.23 -9.12 -6.80
C PHE A 114 -15.72 -9.24 -6.63
N PRO A 115 -14.92 -8.68 -7.56
CA PRO A 115 -13.47 -8.72 -7.44
C PRO A 115 -13.01 -7.86 -6.25
N SER A 116 -12.14 -8.40 -5.41
CA SER A 116 -11.44 -7.67 -4.35
C SER A 116 -9.94 -7.89 -4.49
N GLN A 117 -9.21 -6.80 -4.70
CA GLN A 117 -7.75 -6.79 -4.84
C GLN A 117 -7.05 -6.21 -3.61
N GLY A 118 -7.76 -6.13 -2.49
CA GLY A 118 -7.23 -5.71 -1.21
C GLY A 118 -8.25 -5.93 -0.11
N MET A 119 -7.82 -5.67 1.13
CA MET A 119 -8.65 -5.70 2.31
C MET A 119 -8.47 -4.39 3.08
N LEU A 120 -9.58 -3.82 3.58
CA LEU A 120 -9.53 -2.68 4.47
C LEU A 120 -9.15 -3.14 5.87
N CYS A 121 -8.16 -2.49 6.47
CA CYS A 121 -7.72 -2.82 7.82
C CYS A 121 -8.53 -2.07 8.88
N ASP A 122 -8.93 -2.78 9.93
CA ASP A 122 -9.44 -2.17 11.16
C ASP A 122 -8.33 -1.85 12.16
N ALA A 123 -8.65 -1.10 13.22
CA ALA A 123 -7.66 -0.72 14.23
C ALA A 123 -7.02 -1.94 14.91
N GLY A 124 -7.79 -3.01 15.15
CA GLY A 124 -7.28 -4.24 15.75
C GLY A 124 -6.41 -5.05 14.80
N MET A 125 -6.55 -4.90 13.49
CA MET A 125 -5.64 -5.47 12.48
C MET A 125 -4.28 -4.79 12.48
N LEU A 126 -4.24 -3.47 12.68
CA LEU A 126 -2.99 -2.70 12.74
C LEU A 126 -2.35 -2.71 14.14
N GLY A 127 -2.91 -3.44 15.11
CA GLY A 127 -2.43 -3.42 16.49
C GLY A 127 -2.64 -2.08 17.20
N TRP A 128 -3.53 -1.23 16.69
CA TRP A 128 -3.85 0.05 17.29
C TRP A 128 -4.73 -0.11 18.52
N VAL A 129 -4.40 0.65 19.57
CA VAL A 129 -5.20 0.70 20.80
C VAL A 129 -6.41 1.60 20.59
N GLY A 130 -7.61 1.00 20.65
CA GLY A 130 -8.89 1.69 20.49
C GLY A 130 -9.40 1.69 19.05
N GLY A 131 -10.67 1.30 18.88
CA GLY A 131 -11.36 1.16 17.59
C GLY A 131 -12.48 0.13 17.68
N GLY A 132 -13.50 0.26 16.84
CA GLY A 132 -14.57 -0.73 16.75
C GLY A 132 -14.12 -1.91 15.89
N ALA A 133 -14.24 -3.13 16.41
CA ALA A 133 -13.99 -4.34 15.61
C ALA A 133 -14.92 -4.34 14.38
N GLY A 134 -14.33 -4.41 13.18
CA GLY A 134 -15.06 -4.38 11.91
C GLY A 134 -15.32 -2.98 11.32
N ALA A 135 -14.80 -1.91 11.93
CA ALA A 135 -14.80 -0.58 11.33
C ALA A 135 -13.45 -0.34 10.60
N ALA A 136 -13.51 0.07 9.33
CA ALA A 136 -12.30 0.40 8.59
C ALA A 136 -11.63 1.62 9.23
N VAL A 137 -10.30 1.60 9.34
CA VAL A 137 -9.55 2.75 9.81
C VAL A 137 -9.68 3.88 8.81
N THR A 138 -10.15 5.04 9.28
CA THR A 138 -10.09 6.29 8.53
C THR A 138 -8.96 7.17 9.08
N LEU A 139 -8.18 7.71 8.16
CA LEU A 139 -7.06 8.61 8.41
C LEU A 139 -7.48 10.06 8.09
N PRO A 140 -6.84 11.06 8.70
CA PRO A 140 -6.97 12.44 8.28
C PRO A 140 -6.36 12.63 6.87
N ASP A 141 -6.81 13.69 6.20
CA ASP A 141 -6.38 14.13 4.87
C ASP A 141 -4.89 14.50 4.78
N THR A 142 -4.19 14.57 5.91
CA THR A 142 -2.73 14.72 5.98
C THR A 142 -1.97 13.55 5.35
N PHE A 143 -2.60 12.37 5.20
CA PHE A 143 -1.95 11.18 4.64
C PHE A 143 -2.24 11.01 3.15
N THR A 144 -1.22 11.00 2.31
CA THR A 144 -1.38 10.79 0.86
C THR A 144 -1.61 9.32 0.52
N ALA A 145 -2.41 9.05 -0.53
CA ALA A 145 -2.53 7.72 -1.10
C ALA A 145 -1.17 7.13 -1.48
N GLY A 146 -0.91 5.89 -1.09
CA GLY A 146 0.35 5.16 -1.30
C GLY A 146 1.37 5.31 -0.18
N ALA A 147 1.18 6.27 0.74
CA ALA A 147 2.02 6.38 1.91
C ALA A 147 1.89 5.15 2.82
N ARG A 148 2.94 4.91 3.61
CA ARG A 148 2.92 3.89 4.66
C ARG A 148 1.94 4.32 5.77
N PRO A 149 1.08 3.41 6.26
CA PRO A 149 0.20 3.72 7.38
C PRO A 149 1.01 4.02 8.65
N PRO A 150 0.50 4.89 9.54
CA PRO A 150 1.17 5.18 10.80
C PRO A 150 1.16 3.95 11.72
N SER A 151 2.24 3.73 12.47
CA SER A 151 2.38 2.62 13.42
C SER A 151 1.47 2.75 14.66
N SER A 152 0.78 3.87 14.81
CA SER A 152 -0.16 4.12 15.90
C SER A 152 -1.35 4.92 15.37
N ARG A 153 -2.52 4.70 15.99
CA ARG A 153 -3.72 5.46 15.66
C ARG A 153 -3.42 6.95 15.80
N PRO A 154 -3.51 7.76 14.72
CA PRO A 154 -3.41 9.20 14.87
C PRO A 154 -4.52 9.59 15.85
N ARG A 155 -4.16 10.28 16.93
CA ARG A 155 -5.13 10.81 17.89
C ARG A 155 -6.04 11.73 17.08
N GLY A 156 -7.18 11.19 16.64
CA GLY A 156 -8.27 11.99 16.11
C GLY A 156 -8.55 13.03 17.18
N ASN A 157 -8.43 14.29 16.79
CA ASN A 157 -8.64 15.42 17.67
C ASN A 157 -9.89 15.13 18.50
N ALA A 158 -9.70 14.95 19.81
CA ALA A 158 -10.81 14.82 20.73
C ALA A 158 -11.53 16.17 20.68
N ALA A 159 -12.64 16.21 19.93
CA ALA A 159 -13.63 17.25 20.07
C ALA A 159 -14.45 16.96 21.32
#